data_AF-A0AAE2JTE8-F1
#
_entry.id   AF-A0AAE2JTE8-F1
#
_cell.length_a   1.000
_cell.length_b   1.000
_cell.length_c   1.000
_cell.angle_alpha   90.00
_cell.angle_beta   90.00
_cell.angle_gamma   90.00
#
_symmetry.space_group_name_H-M   'P 1'
#
loop_
_entity.id
_entity.type
_entity.pdbx_description
1 polymer ?
#
loop_
_entity_poly.entity_id
_entity_poly.type
_entity_poly.pdbx_seq_one_letter_code
_entity_poly.pdbx_strand_id
1 'polypeptide(L)'
;MRKYKLIVCWLKNKRHNKHKSGHNKFNIPDLIQRNFKSVIEFGKVLYTDVTYLIYKGKKTYLSTMLDGASRQIIDYRISEKNNSNLINTNFKNAIYKLKQLNINTNNIIIHSDHALVYESNSFRKICKNIIFYNQWELITVVLIMLLLKVITLN
;
A
#
# COMPACT_ATOMS: atom_id res chain seq x y z
N MET A 1 -15.18 -13.21 -4.79
CA MET A 1 -15.91 -12.47 -3.72
C MET A 1 -17.04 -13.29 -3.09
N ARG A 2 -17.99 -13.88 -3.85
CA ARG A 2 -19.04 -14.79 -3.32
C ARG A 2 -18.51 -16.03 -2.58
N LYS A 3 -17.42 -16.63 -3.09
CA LYS A 3 -16.77 -17.83 -2.51
C LYS A 3 -16.44 -17.70 -1.01
N TYR A 4 -16.15 -16.49 -0.51
CA TYR A 4 -15.75 -16.25 0.89
C TYR A 4 -16.77 -15.44 1.70
N LYS A 5 -18.01 -15.30 1.19
CA LYS A 5 -19.06 -14.47 1.81
C LYS A 5 -18.62 -13.03 2.13
N LEU A 6 -17.66 -12.48 1.36
CA LEU A 6 -17.25 -11.08 1.49
C LEU A 6 -18.29 -10.21 0.79
N ILE A 7 -18.96 -9.35 1.57
CA ILE A 7 -19.94 -8.39 1.06
C ILE A 7 -19.21 -7.08 0.78
N VAL A 8 -19.20 -6.67 -0.50
CA VAL A 8 -18.81 -5.31 -0.87
C VAL A 8 -20.05 -4.44 -0.77
N CYS A 9 -20.18 -3.69 0.32
CA CYS A 9 -21.18 -2.64 0.40
C CYS A 9 -20.64 -1.40 -0.34
N TRP A 10 -21.19 -1.10 -1.50
CA TRP A 10 -21.03 0.23 -2.09
C TRP A 10 -21.65 1.25 -1.12
N LEU A 11 -20.81 2.06 -0.47
CA LEU A 11 -21.29 3.17 0.33
C LEU A 11 -22.01 4.15 -0.61
N LYS A 12 -23.32 4.36 -0.40
CA LYS A 12 -24.03 5.53 -0.97
C LYS A 12 -23.22 6.78 -0.65
N ASN A 13 -23.01 7.62 -1.67
CA ASN A 13 -22.21 8.86 -1.64
C ASN A 13 -22.22 9.54 -0.27
N LYS A 14 -21.24 9.21 0.59
CA LYS A 14 -20.92 10.05 1.73
C LYS A 14 -20.22 11.26 1.14
N ARG A 15 -20.72 12.46 1.43
CA ARG A 15 -19.96 13.69 1.21
C ARG A 15 -18.63 13.51 1.93
N HIS A 16 -17.56 13.29 1.18
CA HIS A 16 -16.22 13.36 1.71
C HIS A 16 -16.04 14.80 2.15
N ASN A 17 -15.77 15.02 3.44
CA ASN A 17 -15.17 16.27 3.85
C ASN A 17 -13.92 16.42 2.99
N LYS A 18 -13.90 17.44 2.12
CA LYS A 18 -12.70 17.78 1.37
C LYS A 18 -11.66 18.13 2.42
N HIS A 19 -10.80 17.18 2.75
CA HIS A 19 -9.52 17.52 3.36
C HIS A 19 -8.91 18.52 2.40
N LYS A 20 -8.55 19.72 2.89
CA LYS A 20 -7.78 20.68 2.10
C LYS A 20 -6.66 19.87 1.48
N SER A 21 -6.65 19.76 0.15
CA SER A 21 -5.55 19.15 -0.59
C SER A 21 -4.32 19.89 -0.12
N GLY A 22 -3.54 19.26 0.77
CA GLY A 22 -2.25 19.79 1.12
C GLY A 22 -1.50 19.81 -0.20
N HIS A 23 -1.30 21.00 -0.76
CA HIS A 23 -0.25 21.22 -1.73
C HIS A 23 0.93 20.38 -1.29
N ASN A 24 1.41 19.51 -2.18
CA ASN A 24 2.40 18.47 -1.94
C ASN A 24 3.46 18.98 -0.95
N LYS A 25 3.24 18.78 0.36
CA LYS A 25 3.83 19.68 1.39
C LYS A 25 5.34 19.48 1.52
N PHE A 26 5.85 18.50 0.80
CA PHE A 26 7.21 17.99 0.83
C PHE A 26 7.82 17.80 -0.57
N ASN A 27 7.18 18.29 -1.63
CA ASN A 27 7.69 18.29 -3.01
C ASN A 27 8.36 16.96 -3.44
N ILE A 28 7.69 15.84 -3.18
CA ILE A 28 8.23 14.50 -3.42
C ILE A 28 8.17 14.22 -4.94
N PRO A 29 9.29 13.82 -5.59
CA PRO A 29 9.29 13.52 -7.01
C PRO A 29 8.46 12.28 -7.36
N ASP A 30 8.12 12.13 -8.64
CA ASP A 30 7.66 10.87 -9.21
C ASP A 30 8.79 10.21 -10.01
N LEU A 31 9.36 9.12 -9.49
CA LEU A 31 10.38 8.37 -10.22
C LEU A 31 9.82 7.31 -11.17
N ILE A 32 8.59 6.87 -10.97
CA ILE A 32 8.02 5.78 -11.77
C ILE A 32 7.36 6.35 -13.02
N GLN A 33 6.90 7.61 -13.00
CA GLN A 33 6.30 8.30 -14.15
C GLN A 33 5.16 7.48 -14.77
N ARG A 34 4.38 6.80 -13.93
CA ARG A 34 3.34 5.80 -14.29
C ARG A 34 3.82 4.68 -15.22
N ASN A 35 5.13 4.50 -15.42
CA ASN A 35 5.68 3.40 -16.21
C ASN A 35 5.78 2.12 -15.37
N PHE A 36 4.65 1.60 -14.93
CA PHE A 36 4.62 0.43 -14.06
C PHE A 36 5.17 -0.85 -14.72
N LYS A 37 5.25 -0.88 -16.06
CA LYS A 37 5.76 -2.02 -16.83
C LYS A 37 7.28 -2.05 -16.94
N SER A 38 7.98 -0.95 -16.64
CA SER A 38 9.44 -0.91 -16.66
C SER A 38 10.09 -1.49 -15.40
N VAL A 39 9.29 -1.86 -14.39
CA VAL A 39 9.80 -2.53 -13.18
C VAL A 39 10.05 -4.00 -13.49
N ILE A 40 11.32 -4.36 -13.63
CA ILE A 40 11.75 -5.73 -13.98
C ILE A 40 12.37 -6.44 -12.77
N GLU A 41 13.05 -5.69 -11.89
CA GLU A 41 13.78 -6.26 -10.76
C GLU A 41 12.86 -6.49 -9.54
N PHE A 42 12.84 -7.72 -9.03
CA PHE A 42 12.09 -8.10 -7.84
C PHE A 42 12.65 -7.40 -6.59
N GLY A 43 11.75 -6.84 -5.78
CA GLY A 43 12.07 -6.13 -4.54
C GLY A 43 12.57 -4.70 -4.75
N LYS A 44 12.71 -4.23 -6.00
CA LYS A 44 13.22 -2.88 -6.30
C LYS A 44 12.19 -1.79 -6.11
N VAL A 45 10.94 -2.05 -6.50
CA VAL A 45 9.82 -1.11 -6.38
C VAL A 45 8.69 -1.79 -5.62
N LEU A 46 8.26 -1.17 -4.53
CA LEU A 46 7.16 -1.64 -3.69
C LEU A 46 5.97 -0.70 -3.80
N TYR A 47 4.80 -1.26 -4.13
CA TYR A 47 3.54 -0.56 -4.08
C TYR A 47 2.84 -0.87 -2.76
N THR A 48 2.27 0.15 -2.13
CA THR A 48 1.51 -0.03 -0.89
C THR A 48 0.18 0.68 -0.92
N ASP A 49 -0.80 0.02 -0.30
CA ASP A 49 -2.13 0.55 -0.11
C ASP A 49 -2.72 0.07 1.22
N VAL A 50 -3.63 0.88 1.78
CA VAL A 50 -4.49 0.52 2.93
C VAL A 50 -5.95 0.58 2.51
N THR A 51 -6.59 -0.58 2.48
CA THR A 51 -8.03 -0.70 2.26
C THR A 51 -8.75 -1.14 3.53
N TYR A 52 -10.07 -1.01 3.55
CA TYR A 52 -10.89 -1.54 4.65
C TYR A 52 -11.71 -2.74 4.19
N LEU A 53 -11.89 -3.69 5.09
CA LEU A 53 -12.71 -4.88 4.92
C LEU A 53 -13.79 -4.91 5.99
N ILE A 54 -15.01 -5.27 5.62
CA ILE A 54 -16.09 -5.53 6.57
C ILE A 54 -16.08 -7.03 6.85
N TYR A 55 -15.76 -7.40 8.09
CA TYR A 55 -15.74 -8.79 8.54
C TYR A 55 -16.59 -8.94 9.80
N LYS A 56 -17.58 -9.84 9.76
CA LYS A 56 -18.55 -10.06 10.86
C LYS A 56 -19.17 -8.76 11.39
N GLY A 57 -19.54 -7.85 10.48
CA GLY A 57 -20.13 -6.54 10.82
C GLY A 57 -19.15 -5.51 11.39
N LYS A 58 -17.87 -5.85 11.54
CA LYS A 58 -16.83 -4.94 12.03
C LYS A 58 -15.95 -4.46 10.87
N LYS A 59 -15.58 -3.18 10.91
CA LYS A 59 -14.61 -2.59 9.98
C LYS A 59 -13.20 -2.94 10.43
N THR A 60 -12.43 -3.53 9.53
CA THR A 60 -11.01 -3.82 9.69
C THR A 60 -10.23 -3.19 8.55
N TYR A 61 -8.94 -3.00 8.72
CA TYR A 61 -8.05 -2.37 7.76
C TYR A 61 -6.97 -3.36 7.36
N LEU A 62 -6.74 -3.47 6.06
CA LEU A 62 -5.72 -4.32 5.44
C LEU A 62 -4.68 -3.39 4.81
N SER A 63 -3.45 -3.46 5.32
CA SER A 63 -2.29 -2.84 4.67
C SER A 63 -1.54 -3.91 3.90
N THR A 64 -1.03 -3.57 2.70
CA THR A 64 -0.32 -4.51 1.83
C THR A 64 0.97 -3.90 1.27
N MET A 65 1.97 -4.76 1.05
CA MET A 65 3.18 -4.47 0.28
C MET A 65 3.25 -5.40 -0.92
N LEU A 66 3.16 -4.82 -2.11
CA LEU A 66 3.17 -5.54 -3.38
C LEU A 66 4.48 -5.24 -4.11
N ASP A 67 5.14 -6.29 -4.59
CA ASP A 67 6.31 -6.18 -5.43
C ASP A 67 5.93 -5.72 -6.85
N GLY A 68 6.66 -4.74 -7.36
CA GLY A 68 6.33 -4.10 -8.62
C GLY A 68 6.64 -4.91 -9.87
N ALA A 69 7.63 -5.81 -9.83
CA ALA A 69 7.99 -6.66 -10.95
C ALA A 69 7.06 -7.88 -11.05
N SER A 70 6.98 -8.66 -9.98
CA SER A 70 6.24 -9.92 -9.91
C SER A 70 4.74 -9.76 -9.64
N ARG A 71 4.30 -8.58 -9.16
CA ARG A 71 2.94 -8.33 -8.68
C ARG A 71 2.52 -9.28 -7.56
N GLN A 72 3.48 -9.81 -6.81
CA GLN A 72 3.22 -10.66 -5.64
C GLN A 72 3.15 -9.82 -4.37
N ILE A 73 2.37 -10.28 -3.41
CA ILE A 73 2.30 -9.67 -2.08
C ILE A 73 3.49 -10.17 -1.27
N ILE A 74 4.36 -9.26 -0.86
CA ILE A 74 5.50 -9.58 0.01
C ILE A 74 4.99 -9.74 1.46
N ASP A 75 4.22 -8.77 1.92
CA ASP A 75 3.57 -8.83 3.23
C ASP A 75 2.21 -8.13 3.23
N TYR A 76 1.38 -8.54 4.19
CA TYR A 76 0.15 -7.87 4.51
C TYR A 76 -0.12 -7.91 6.01
N ARG A 77 -0.85 -6.91 6.51
CA ARG A 77 -1.30 -6.86 7.90
C ARG A 77 -2.75 -6.43 7.98
N ILE A 78 -3.46 -7.03 8.93
CA ILE A 78 -4.84 -6.67 9.27
C ILE A 78 -4.85 -6.05 10.66
N SER A 79 -5.65 -5.00 10.85
CA SER A 79 -5.85 -4.32 12.14
C SER A 79 -7.26 -3.74 12.21
N GLU A 80 -7.82 -3.64 13.41
CA GLU A 80 -9.08 -2.91 13.62
C GLU A 80 -8.89 -1.38 13.50
N LYS A 81 -7.66 -0.89 13.60
CA LYS A 81 -7.30 0.53 13.56
C LYS A 81 -6.44 0.85 12.33
N ASN A 82 -6.83 1.88 11.58
CA ASN A 82 -6.01 2.49 10.54
C ASN A 82 -5.05 3.51 11.17
N ASN A 83 -3.89 3.03 11.63
CA ASN A 83 -2.89 3.86 12.30
C ASN A 83 -1.50 3.60 11.72
N SER A 84 -0.55 4.46 12.06
CA SER A 84 0.83 4.30 11.60
C SER A 84 1.47 2.97 12.04
N ASN A 85 1.03 2.38 13.16
CA ASN A 85 1.54 1.08 13.60
C ASN A 85 1.25 -0.02 12.57
N LEU A 86 0.02 -0.09 12.04
CA LEU A 86 -0.35 -1.04 11.00
C LEU A 86 0.63 -1.01 9.82
N ILE A 87 0.90 0.19 9.31
CA ILE A 87 1.72 0.39 8.11
C ILE A 87 3.21 0.19 8.41
N ASN A 88 3.69 0.75 9.52
CA ASN A 88 5.08 0.62 9.94
C ASN A 88 5.45 -0.85 10.16
N THR A 89 4.57 -1.63 10.79
CA THR A 89 4.79 -3.06 11.01
C THR A 89 4.76 -3.83 9.69
N ASN A 90 3.77 -3.59 8.83
CA ASN A 90 3.70 -4.24 7.52
C ASN A 90 4.96 -3.97 6.69
N PHE A 91 5.37 -2.71 6.63
CA PHE A 91 6.57 -2.30 5.91
C PHE A 91 7.83 -2.98 6.45
N LYS A 92 8.06 -2.95 7.77
CA LYS A 92 9.22 -3.60 8.40
C LYS A 92 9.28 -5.10 8.10
N ASN A 93 8.13 -5.78 8.16
CA ASN A 93 8.05 -7.21 7.86
C ASN A 93 8.34 -7.50 6.38
N ALA A 94 7.83 -6.67 5.46
CA ALA A 94 8.11 -6.82 4.04
C ALA A 94 9.62 -6.69 3.76
N ILE A 95 10.27 -5.67 4.33
CA ILE A 95 11.73 -5.50 4.22
C ILE A 95 12.48 -6.68 4.83
N TYR A 96 12.04 -7.16 5.99
CA TYR A 96 12.64 -8.35 6.62
C TYR A 96 12.54 -9.58 5.70
N LYS A 97 11.37 -9.84 5.11
CA LYS A 97 11.18 -10.95 4.16
C LYS A 97 12.05 -10.83 2.92
N LEU A 98 12.19 -9.63 2.35
CA LEU A 98 13.10 -9.41 1.21
C LEU A 98 14.56 -9.72 1.59
N LYS A 99 15.00 -9.31 2.78
CA LYS A 99 16.34 -9.65 3.29
C LYS A 99 16.54 -11.15 3.47
N GLN A 100 15.53 -11.89 3.95
CA GLN A 100 15.60 -13.35 4.06
C GLN A 100 15.76 -14.03 2.70
N LEU A 101 15.28 -13.40 1.63
CA LEU A 101 15.45 -13.86 0.24
C LEU A 101 16.76 -13.36 -0.39
N ASN A 102 17.69 -12.80 0.40
CA ASN A 102 18.94 -12.19 -0.07
C ASN A 102 18.75 -11.07 -1.11
N ILE A 103 17.59 -10.41 -1.12
CA ILE A 103 17.33 -9.26 -1.99
C ILE A 103 17.99 -8.02 -1.41
N ASN A 104 18.67 -7.25 -2.26
CA ASN A 104 19.28 -5.99 -1.86
C ASN A 104 18.18 -4.97 -1.54
N THR A 105 18.06 -4.61 -0.26
CA THR A 105 17.06 -3.64 0.19
C THR A 105 17.55 -2.19 0.19
N ASN A 106 18.74 -1.93 -0.34
CA ASN A 106 19.25 -0.57 -0.49
C ASN A 106 18.59 0.09 -1.70
N ASN A 107 18.20 1.36 -1.55
CA ASN A 107 17.59 2.15 -2.62
C ASN A 107 16.33 1.47 -3.22
N ILE A 108 15.51 0.86 -2.36
CA ILE A 108 14.14 0.47 -2.73
C ILE A 108 13.34 1.75 -3.03
N ILE A 109 12.42 1.64 -3.96
CA ILE A 109 11.44 2.67 -4.32
C ILE A 109 10.12 2.28 -3.68
N ILE A 110 9.55 3.11 -2.80
CA ILE A 110 8.19 2.89 -2.27
C ILE A 110 7.24 3.86 -2.92
N HIS A 111 6.12 3.33 -3.40
CA HIS A 111 5.01 4.11 -3.94
C HIS A 111 3.74 3.84 -3.11
N SER A 112 3.26 4.88 -2.43
CA SER A 112 2.00 4.86 -1.68
C SER A 112 1.05 5.94 -2.20
N ASP A 113 -0.19 5.92 -1.75
CA ASP A 113 -1.06 7.08 -1.90
C ASP A 113 -0.72 8.20 -0.88
N HIS A 114 -1.47 9.30 -0.94
CA HIS A 114 -1.37 10.43 -0.01
C HIS A 114 -2.22 10.25 1.25
N ALA A 115 -2.52 9.03 1.69
CA ALA A 115 -3.21 8.87 2.96
C ALA A 115 -2.35 9.46 4.10
N LEU A 116 -2.99 10.18 5.02
CA LEU A 116 -2.34 10.84 6.17
C LEU A 116 -1.40 9.91 6.96
N VAL A 117 -1.71 8.62 6.95
CA VAL A 117 -0.93 7.57 7.61
C VAL A 117 0.45 7.35 6.97
N TYR A 118 0.55 7.43 5.63
CA TYR A 118 1.83 7.38 4.89
C TYR A 118 2.57 8.73 4.95
N GLU A 119 1.86 9.84 5.14
CA GLU A 119 2.49 11.13 5.38
C GLU A 119 3.03 11.30 6.82
N SER A 120 2.80 10.32 7.71
CA SER A 120 3.23 10.41 9.10
C SER A 120 4.75 10.45 9.25
N ASN A 121 5.23 11.24 10.23
CA ASN A 121 6.66 11.33 10.56
C ASN A 121 7.26 9.96 10.91
N SER A 122 6.47 9.06 11.51
CA SER A 122 6.93 7.72 11.89
C SER A 122 7.25 6.86 10.67
N PHE A 123 6.38 6.87 9.66
CA PHE A 123 6.56 6.11 8.44
C PHE A 123 7.74 6.66 7.64
N ARG A 124 7.83 7.98 7.52
CA ARG A 124 8.97 8.66 6.87
C ARG A 124 10.30 8.32 7.51
N LYS A 125 10.39 8.30 8.85
CA LYS A 125 11.62 7.93 9.57
C LYS A 125 12.08 6.50 9.21
N ILE A 126 11.14 5.56 9.09
CA ILE A 126 11.45 4.17 8.73
C ILE A 126 11.83 4.07 7.25
N CYS A 127 11.28 4.93 6.41
CA CYS A 127 11.64 5.03 5.00
C CYS A 127 12.94 5.81 4.75
N LYS A 128 13.60 6.46 5.71
CA LYS A 128 14.75 7.35 5.43
C LYS A 128 15.94 6.71 4.71
N ASN A 129 16.05 5.38 4.67
CA ASN A 129 17.07 4.65 3.89
C ASN A 129 16.54 4.14 2.53
N ILE A 130 15.33 4.54 2.15
CA ILE A 130 14.52 3.99 1.06
C ILE A 130 13.82 5.16 0.35
N ILE A 131 13.96 5.26 -0.96
CA ILE A 131 13.58 6.48 -1.66
C ILE A 131 12.06 6.47 -1.92
N PHE A 132 11.38 7.56 -1.57
CA PHE A 132 9.91 7.66 -1.56
C PHE A 132 9.41 8.44 -2.79
N TYR A 133 8.35 7.97 -3.45
CA TYR A 133 7.81 8.57 -4.68
C TYR A 133 6.28 8.59 -4.75
N ASN A 134 5.73 9.62 -5.39
CA ASN A 134 4.29 9.88 -5.52
C ASN A 134 3.90 10.38 -6.91
N GLN A 135 2.86 9.79 -7.54
CA GLN A 135 2.05 10.48 -8.56
C GLN A 135 0.55 10.13 -8.44
N TRP A 136 -0.29 11.10 -8.75
CA TRP A 136 -1.73 10.99 -8.87
C TRP A 136 -2.11 10.16 -10.11
N GLU A 137 -3.30 9.53 -10.04
CA GLU A 137 -4.05 8.71 -11.02
C GLU A 137 -3.48 7.35 -11.45
N LEU A 138 -3.79 6.30 -10.67
CA LEU A 138 -4.77 5.25 -11.02
C LEU A 138 -4.77 4.21 -9.89
N ILE A 139 -5.33 4.61 -8.74
CA ILE A 139 -5.52 3.78 -7.53
C ILE A 139 -6.46 2.59 -7.80
N THR A 140 -7.22 2.60 -8.89
CA THR A 140 -8.24 1.57 -9.19
C THR A 140 -7.66 0.23 -9.61
N VAL A 141 -6.56 0.16 -10.35
CA VAL A 141 -6.07 -1.13 -10.89
C VAL A 141 -5.33 -1.93 -9.82
N VAL A 142 -4.49 -1.27 -9.00
CA VAL A 142 -3.74 -1.93 -7.91
C VAL A 142 -4.67 -2.39 -6.79
N LEU A 143 -5.66 -1.56 -6.41
CA LEU A 143 -6.69 -1.90 -5.43
C LEU A 143 -7.55 -3.11 -5.87
N ILE A 144 -7.95 -3.17 -7.15
CA ILE A 144 -8.71 -4.30 -7.72
C ILE A 144 -7.84 -5.57 -7.80
N MET A 145 -6.57 -5.46 -8.20
CA MET A 145 -5.65 -6.60 -8.28
C MET A 145 -5.36 -7.19 -6.88
N LEU A 146 -5.17 -6.34 -5.86
CA LEU A 146 -4.94 -6.76 -4.48
C LEU A 146 -6.19 -7.38 -3.84
N LEU A 147 -7.37 -6.80 -4.06
CA LEU A 147 -8.64 -7.40 -3.62
C LEU A 147 -8.86 -8.77 -4.27
N LEU A 148 -8.59 -8.94 -5.57
CA LEU A 148 -8.76 -10.24 -6.22
C LEU A 148 -7.75 -11.28 -5.70
N LYS A 149 -6.48 -10.91 -5.52
CA LYS A 149 -5.41 -11.87 -5.16
C LYS A 149 -5.44 -12.32 -3.70
N VAL A 150 -5.73 -11.40 -2.77
CA VAL A 150 -5.96 -11.73 -1.34
C VAL A 150 -7.21 -12.61 -1.18
N ILE A 151 -8.22 -12.39 -2.03
CA ILE A 151 -9.44 -13.19 -2.01
C ILE A 151 -9.17 -14.58 -2.60
N THR A 152 -8.37 -14.75 -3.65
CA THR A 152 -8.18 -16.05 -4.33
C THR A 152 -7.22 -17.03 -3.65
N LEU A 153 -6.42 -16.60 -2.66
CA LEU A 153 -5.44 -17.46 -1.97
C LEU A 153 -6.04 -18.36 -0.86
N ASN A 154 -7.36 -18.56 -0.83
CA ASN A 154 -8.07 -19.50 0.06
C ASN A 154 -8.99 -20.47 -0.70
#